data_AF-A0A522WAN6-F1
#
_entry.id   AF-A0A522WAN6-F1
#
_cell.length_a   1.000
_cell.length_b   1.000
_cell.length_c   1.000
_cell.angle_alpha   90.00
_cell.angle_beta   90.00
_cell.angle_gamma   90.00
#
_symmetry.space_group_name_H-M   'P 1'
#
loop_
_entity.id
_entity.type
_entity.pdbx_description
1 polymer ?
#
loop_
_entity_poly.entity_id
_entity_poly.type
_entity_poly.pdbx_seq_one_letter_code
_entity_poly.pdbx_strand_id
1 'polypeptide(L)'
;MTLCAVCGREAKGFGYVHRLRHDEYPFHRFCSRRCQQVGAEIARDHNGMIDKTARETQAIKDARRPFAEALTALGLMEPFYHRTAEDIDRLIEAAVTGYVESMQRQAGVKERTGTPFDDEIPF
;
A
#
# COMPACT_ATOMS: atom_id res chain seq x y z
N MET A 1 -4.16 -6.27 12.52
CA MET A 1 -2.71 -6.05 12.70
C MET A 1 -2.32 -4.81 11.90
N THR A 2 -1.66 -3.82 12.50
CA THR A 2 -1.26 -2.60 11.76
C THR A 2 0.19 -2.71 11.30
N LEU A 3 0.44 -2.43 10.03
CA LEU A 3 1.76 -2.54 9.43
C LEU A 3 2.52 -1.22 9.54
N CYS A 4 3.85 -1.33 9.54
CA CYS A 4 4.76 -0.21 9.47
C CYS A 4 4.63 0.49 8.11
N ALA A 5 4.31 1.78 8.11
CA ALA A 5 4.14 2.60 6.91
C ALA A 5 5.43 2.74 6.06
N VAL A 6 6.59 2.32 6.59
CA VAL A 6 7.88 2.40 5.87
C VAL A 6 8.38 1.05 5.38
N CYS A 7 8.17 -0.04 6.15
CA CYS A 7 8.81 -1.32 5.83
C CYS A 7 7.89 -2.54 5.92
N GLY A 8 6.60 -2.37 6.18
CA GLY A 8 5.59 -3.43 6.17
C GLY A 8 5.66 -4.43 7.33
N ARG A 9 6.65 -4.36 8.23
CA ARG A 9 6.69 -5.17 9.47
C ARG A 9 5.60 -4.74 10.46
N GLU A 10 5.22 -5.63 11.38
CA GLU A 10 4.27 -5.30 12.44
C GLU A 10 4.68 -4.03 13.22
N ALA A 11 3.75 -3.11 13.39
CA ALA A 11 3.98 -1.87 14.12
C ALA A 11 4.12 -2.12 15.63
N LYS A 12 5.05 -1.41 16.28
CA LYS A 12 5.41 -1.62 17.69
C LYS A 12 5.14 -0.38 18.56
N GLY A 13 4.07 0.34 18.26
CA GLY A 13 3.62 1.50 19.06
C GLY A 13 4.22 2.86 18.67
N PHE A 14 5.09 2.92 17.66
CA PHE A 14 5.56 4.19 17.10
C PHE A 14 4.57 4.74 16.08
N GLY A 15 4.40 6.06 16.01
CA GLY A 15 3.51 6.68 15.02
C GLY A 15 3.81 8.13 14.70
N TYR A 16 3.12 8.63 13.68
CA TYR A 16 3.18 10.02 13.20
C TYR A 16 1.80 10.42 12.67
N VAL A 17 1.37 11.62 13.04
CA VAL A 17 0.21 12.32 12.46
C VAL A 17 0.63 13.77 12.25
N HIS A 18 0.35 14.32 11.09
CA HIS A 18 0.74 15.70 10.81
C HIS A 18 0.02 16.65 11.77
N ARG A 19 0.78 17.56 12.40
CA ARG A 19 0.27 18.56 13.37
C ARG A 19 -0.55 18.00 14.54
N LEU A 20 -0.46 16.70 14.82
CA LEU A 20 -1.29 16.02 15.82
C LEU A 20 -2.81 16.13 15.58
N ARG A 21 -3.24 16.47 14.36
CA ARG A 21 -4.66 16.56 13.98
C ARG A 21 -5.12 15.23 13.39
N HIS A 22 -5.59 14.34 14.26
CA HIS A 22 -6.03 12.98 13.92
C HIS A 22 -7.32 12.94 13.08
N ASP A 23 -8.08 14.03 13.09
CA ASP A 23 -9.30 14.26 12.33
C ASP A 23 -9.01 14.71 10.88
N GLU A 24 -7.90 15.41 10.67
CA GLU A 24 -7.53 15.97 9.36
C GLU A 24 -6.49 15.12 8.61
N TYR A 25 -5.61 14.41 9.30
CA TYR A 25 -4.45 13.74 8.69
C TYR A 25 -4.35 12.25 9.03
N PRO A 26 -3.85 11.43 8.09
CA PRO A 26 -3.65 10.01 8.32
C PRO A 26 -2.65 9.76 9.46
N PHE A 27 -3.00 8.81 10.33
CA PHE A 27 -2.11 8.33 11.38
C PHE A 27 -1.26 7.15 10.87
N HIS A 28 0.03 7.41 10.66
CA HIS A 28 1.00 6.39 10.25
C HIS A 28 1.60 5.68 11.46
N ARG A 29 1.73 4.36 11.40
CA ARG A 29 2.39 3.55 12.46
C ARG A 29 3.71 2.97 11.98
N PHE A 30 4.63 2.70 12.90
CA PHE A 30 5.97 2.18 12.59
C PHE A 30 6.40 1.04 13.52
N CYS A 31 7.29 0.18 13.03
CA CYS A 31 7.84 -0.95 13.78
C CYS A 31 9.04 -0.60 14.68
N SER A 32 9.64 0.59 14.51
CA SER A 32 10.83 1.03 15.27
C SER A 32 10.98 2.56 15.24
N ARG A 33 11.79 3.10 16.17
CA ARG A 33 12.25 4.50 16.17
C ARG A 33 12.91 4.90 14.84
N ARG A 34 13.69 4.00 14.24
CA ARG A 34 14.34 4.25 12.94
C ARG A 34 13.30 4.46 11.83
N CYS A 35 12.29 3.60 11.74
CA CYS A 35 11.21 3.77 10.77
C CYS A 35 10.36 5.03 11.05
N GLN A 36 10.16 5.38 12.32
CA GLN A 36 9.50 6.64 12.68
C GLN A 36 10.30 7.86 12.22
N GLN A 37 11.63 7.85 12.38
CA GLN A 37 12.49 8.94 11.94
C GLN A 37 12.45 9.11 10.41
N VAL A 38 12.56 8.02 9.66
CA VAL A 38 12.42 8.04 8.19
C VAL A 38 11.06 8.60 7.77
N GLY A 39 9.97 8.13 8.39
CA GLY A 39 8.63 8.64 8.11
C GLY A 39 8.48 10.14 8.44
N ALA A 40 9.12 10.62 9.50
CA ALA A 40 9.10 12.03 9.89
C ALA A 40 9.95 12.92 8.97
N GLU A 41 11.06 12.41 8.43
CA GLU A 41 11.87 13.09 7.41
C GLU A 41 11.08 13.25 6.12
N ILE A 42 10.48 12.16 5.61
CA ILE A 42 9.61 12.23 4.42
C ILE A 42 8.44 13.21 4.66
N ALA A 43 7.78 13.12 5.81
CA ALA A 43 6.67 14.02 6.12
C ALA A 43 7.11 15.48 6.29
N ARG A 44 8.36 15.76 6.68
CA ARG A 44 8.90 17.13 6.73
C ARG A 44 9.10 17.69 5.32
N ASP A 45 9.63 16.87 4.42
CA ASP A 45 9.95 17.27 3.05
C ASP A 45 8.67 17.42 2.19
N HIS A 46 7.62 16.67 2.52
CA HIS A 46 6.36 16.59 1.76
C HIS A 46 5.14 17.12 2.54
N ASN A 47 5.35 18.02 3.50
CA ASN A 47 4.31 18.75 4.24
C ASN A 47 3.22 17.85 4.88
N GLY A 48 3.63 16.74 5.48
CA GLY A 48 2.75 15.79 6.16
C GLY A 48 2.31 14.60 5.31
N MET A 49 2.61 14.59 4.02
CA MET A 49 2.38 13.45 3.14
C MET A 49 3.59 12.53 3.14
N ILE A 50 3.37 11.23 3.26
CA ILE A 50 4.43 10.24 2.97
C ILE A 50 4.25 9.87 1.50
N ASP A 51 5.06 10.47 0.63
CA ASP A 51 5.12 10.07 -0.78
C ASP A 51 5.53 8.60 -0.91
N LYS A 52 5.19 7.98 -2.06
CA LYS A 52 5.60 6.62 -2.40
C LYS A 52 7.09 6.46 -2.12
N THR A 53 7.43 5.46 -1.33
CA THR A 53 8.81 5.06 -1.12
C THR A 53 9.46 4.73 -2.46
N ALA A 54 10.78 4.89 -2.59
CA ALA A 54 11.50 4.53 -3.82
C ALA A 54 11.22 3.08 -4.25
N ARG A 55 10.95 2.19 -3.28
CA ARG A 55 10.54 0.81 -3.52
C ARG A 55 9.17 0.71 -4.17
N GLU A 56 8.18 1.48 -3.72
CA GLU A 56 6.84 1.51 -4.31
C GLU A 56 6.87 2.10 -5.72
N THR A 57 7.65 3.17 -5.95
CA THR A 57 7.88 3.70 -7.30
C THR A 57 8.51 2.66 -8.22
N GLN A 58 9.49 1.88 -7.73
CA GLN A 58 10.11 0.84 -8.53
C GLN A 58 9.13 -0.33 -8.78
N ALA A 59 8.33 -0.72 -7.79
CA ALA A 59 7.33 -1.78 -7.96
C ALA A 59 6.29 -1.45 -9.04
N ILE A 60 5.86 -0.18 -9.14
CA ILE A 60 4.97 0.28 -10.22
C ILE A 60 5.66 0.13 -11.59
N LYS A 61 6.93 0.54 -11.70
CA LYS A 61 7.70 0.40 -12.94
C LYS A 61 7.85 -1.07 -13.35
N ASP A 62 8.15 -1.94 -12.39
CA ASP A 62 8.30 -3.38 -12.63
C ASP A 62 6.98 -4.03 -13.08
N ALA A 63 5.83 -3.52 -12.62
CA ALA A 63 4.50 -3.99 -12.99
C ALA A 63 4.08 -3.62 -14.43
N ARG A 64 4.78 -2.70 -15.12
CA ARG A 64 4.44 -2.29 -16.49
C ARG A 64 4.52 -3.44 -17.50
N ARG A 65 5.54 -4.30 -17.37
CA ARG A 65 5.71 -5.44 -18.28
C ARG A 65 4.55 -6.45 -18.18
N PRO A 66 4.22 -7.00 -16.99
CA PRO A 66 3.08 -7.93 -16.89
C PRO A 66 1.75 -7.26 -17.25
N PHE A 67 1.59 -5.94 -17.00
CA PHE A 67 0.41 -5.20 -17.44
C PHE A 67 0.29 -5.16 -18.98
N ALA A 68 1.37 -4.86 -19.69
CA ALA A 68 1.38 -4.86 -21.16
C ALA A 68 1.18 -6.26 -21.75
N GLU A 69 1.75 -7.31 -21.13
CA GLU A 69 1.54 -8.71 -21.53
C GLU A 69 0.05 -9.09 -21.41
N ALA A 70 -0.60 -8.73 -20.30
CA ALA A 70 -2.02 -8.98 -20.09
C ALA A 70 -2.89 -8.25 -21.12
N LEU A 71 -2.62 -6.97 -21.38
CA LEU A 71 -3.32 -6.20 -22.42
C LEU A 71 -3.12 -6.80 -23.82
N THR A 72 -1.92 -7.31 -24.12
CA THR A 72 -1.62 -7.95 -25.41
C THR A 72 -2.42 -9.23 -25.58
N ALA A 73 -2.45 -10.08 -24.55
CA ALA A 73 -3.21 -11.33 -24.56
C ALA A 73 -4.72 -11.10 -24.75
N LEU A 74 -5.23 -9.98 -24.24
CA LEU A 74 -6.65 -9.60 -24.38
C LEU A 74 -6.96 -8.83 -25.67
N GLY A 75 -5.96 -8.51 -26.50
CA GLY A 75 -6.14 -7.69 -27.70
C GLY A 75 -6.48 -6.22 -27.42
N LEU A 76 -6.09 -5.71 -26.25
CA LEU A 76 -6.42 -4.38 -25.74
C LEU A 76 -5.24 -3.39 -25.81
N MET A 77 -4.16 -3.71 -26.51
CA MET A 77 -2.96 -2.86 -26.53
C MET A 77 -3.08 -1.57 -27.35
N GLU A 78 -3.95 -1.56 -28.37
CA GLU A 78 -4.03 -0.45 -29.34
C GLU A 78 -4.30 0.92 -28.68
N PRO A 79 -5.20 1.07 -27.68
CA PRO A 79 -5.40 2.34 -26.97
C PRO A 79 -4.20 2.83 -26.15
N PHE A 80 -3.19 1.99 -25.92
CA PHE A 80 -2.06 2.25 -25.03
C PHE A 80 -0.78 2.67 -25.77
N TYR A 81 -0.71 2.51 -27.09
CA TYR A 81 0.50 2.82 -27.88
C TYR A 81 0.94 4.29 -27.80
N HIS A 82 0.02 5.21 -27.51
CA HIS A 82 0.29 6.64 -27.42
C HIS A 82 0.23 7.18 -25.98
N ARG A 83 0.14 6.29 -24.98
CA ARG A 83 0.07 6.69 -23.58
C ARG A 83 1.46 6.89 -23.01
N THR A 84 1.58 7.88 -22.14
CA THR A 84 2.85 8.14 -21.46
C THR A 84 3.07 7.08 -20.38
N ALA A 85 4.33 6.88 -19.98
CA ALA A 85 4.65 5.99 -18.87
C ALA A 85 3.93 6.39 -17.57
N GLU A 86 3.68 7.69 -17.37
CA GLU A 86 2.93 8.21 -16.22
C GLU A 86 1.46 7.81 -16.27
N ASP A 87 0.82 7.85 -17.44
CA ASP A 87 -0.56 7.39 -17.60
C ASP A 87 -0.70 5.90 -17.29
N ILE A 88 0.28 5.09 -17.71
CA ILE A 88 0.33 3.66 -17.38
C ILE A 88 0.50 3.46 -15.87
N ASP A 89 1.40 4.21 -15.23
CA ASP A 89 1.63 4.13 -13.79
C ASP A 89 0.35 4.46 -13.00
N ARG A 90 -0.41 5.46 -13.43
CA ARG A 90 -1.70 5.84 -12.81
C ARG A 90 -2.72 4.71 -12.88
N LEU A 91 -2.77 3.97 -13.99
CA LEU A 91 -3.69 2.85 -14.15
C LEU A 91 -3.31 1.67 -13.25
N ILE A 92 -2.01 1.34 -13.20
CA ILE A 92 -1.48 0.31 -12.30
C ILE A 92 -1.77 0.68 -10.85
N GLU A 93 -1.52 1.93 -10.47
CA GLU A 93 -1.77 2.44 -9.13
C GLU A 93 -3.26 2.37 -8.76
N ALA A 94 -4.16 2.78 -9.66
CA ALA A 94 -5.59 2.71 -9.40
C ALA A 94 -6.05 1.27 -9.14
N ALA A 95 -5.56 0.31 -9.93
CA ALA A 95 -5.88 -1.11 -9.77
C ALA A 95 -5.34 -1.67 -8.45
N VAL A 96 -4.08 -1.41 -8.13
CA VAL A 96 -3.44 -1.90 -6.89
C VAL A 96 -4.07 -1.27 -5.67
N THR A 97 -4.34 0.04 -5.70
CA THR A 97 -4.99 0.76 -4.60
C THR A 97 -6.38 0.18 -4.33
N GLY A 98 -7.22 0.05 -5.36
CA GLY A 98 -8.55 -0.53 -5.20
C GLY A 98 -8.53 -1.96 -4.65
N TYR A 99 -7.56 -2.77 -5.10
CA TYR A 99 -7.34 -4.12 -4.58
C TYR A 99 -6.95 -4.10 -3.09
N VAL A 100 -5.93 -3.33 -2.71
CA VAL A 100 -5.44 -3.25 -1.32
C VAL A 100 -6.50 -2.69 -0.39
N GLU A 101 -7.23 -1.65 -0.79
CA GLU A 101 -8.34 -1.11 0.00
C GLU A 101 -9.44 -2.14 0.20
N SER A 102 -9.78 -2.92 -0.84
CA SER A 102 -10.76 -3.99 -0.73
C SER A 102 -10.31 -5.07 0.25
N MET A 103 -9.05 -5.52 0.12
CA MET A 103 -8.43 -6.49 1.04
C MET A 103 -8.45 -5.98 2.49
N GLN A 104 -8.17 -4.70 2.71
CA GLN A 104 -8.20 -4.09 4.04
C GLN A 104 -9.62 -3.98 4.61
N ARG A 105 -10.60 -3.59 3.77
CA ARG A 105 -12.02 -3.60 4.18
C ARG A 105 -12.46 -5.00 4.59
N GLN A 106 -12.10 -6.01 3.79
CA GLN A 106 -12.42 -7.40 4.08
C GLN A 106 -11.70 -7.90 5.33
N ALA A 107 -10.42 -7.59 5.53
CA ALA A 107 -9.70 -7.95 6.74
C ALA A 107 -10.21 -7.23 8.01
N GLY A 108 -10.85 -6.07 7.85
CA GLY A 108 -11.53 -5.33 8.92
C GLY A 108 -12.94 -5.86 9.23
N VAL A 109 -13.58 -6.52 8.26
CA VAL A 109 -14.76 -7.35 8.49
C VAL A 109 -14.25 -8.68 9.05
N LYS A 110 -14.43 -8.93 10.35
CA LYS A 110 -14.34 -10.31 10.85
C LYS A 110 -15.32 -11.11 10.01
N GLU A 111 -14.82 -11.91 9.07
CA GLU A 111 -15.59 -13.00 8.53
C GLU A 111 -16.08 -13.79 9.74
N ARG A 112 -17.40 -13.76 9.99
CA ARG A 112 -18.07 -14.86 10.67
C ARG A 112 -18.08 -16.03 9.69
N THR A 113 -16.90 -16.49 9.27
CA THR A 113 -16.75 -17.85 8.79
C THR A 113 -17.01 -18.71 10.02
N GLY A 114 -18.23 -19.22 10.10
CA GLY A 114 -18.71 -20.13 11.13
C GLY A 114 -18.04 -21.50 11.03
N THR A 115 -16.72 -21.52 11.06
CA THR A 115 -15.93 -22.71 11.36
C THR A 115 -15.35 -22.52 12.76
N PRO A 116 -15.72 -23.37 13.74
CA PRO A 116 -15.07 -23.35 15.03
C PRO A 116 -13.58 -23.60 14.81
N PHE A 117 -12.74 -22.68 15.25
CA PHE A 117 -11.31 -22.92 15.45
C PHE A 117 -11.19 -23.86 16.65
N ASP A 118 -11.45 -25.15 16.42
CA ASP A 118 -11.29 -26.22 17.42
C ASP A 118 -10.36 -27.32 16.87
N ASP A 119 -9.43 -26.94 16.01
CA ASP A 119 -8.29 -27.80 15.69
C ASP A 119 -7.26 -27.67 16.81
N GLU A 120 -7.11 -28.73 17.61
CA GLU A 120 -6.02 -28.88 18.56
C GLU A 120 -4.68 -28.67 17.83
N ILE A 121 -3.92 -27.69 18.31
CA ILE A 121 -2.56 -27.42 17.85
C ILE A 121 -1.72 -28.67 18.14
N PRO A 122 -1.16 -29.37 17.14
CA PRO A 122 -0.12 -30.33 17.43
C PRO A 122 1.14 -29.52 17.77
N PHE A 123 1.66 -29.78 18.98
CA PHE A 123 2.87 -29.25 19.65
C PHE A 123 2.88 -27.79 20.13
#